data_AF-A0A9P7ALA2-F1
#
_entry.id   AF-A0A9P7ALA2-F1
#
_cell.length_a   1.000
_cell.length_b   1.000
_cell.length_c   1.000
_cell.angle_alpha   90.00
_cell.angle_beta   90.00
_cell.angle_gamma   90.00
#
_symmetry.space_group_name_H-M   'P 1'
#
loop_
_entity.id
_entity.type
_entity.pdbx_description
1 polymer ?
#
loop_
_entity_poly.entity_id
_entity_poly.type
_entity_poly.pdbx_seq_one_letter_code
_entity_poly.pdbx_strand_id
1 'polypeptide(L)' 'KPLPLRSLLIPRVIIAAGNYAALSFLDIAFRAVQPVFFATPLELGGLGLDPPRIGNILAIYGVINGLFQIFFFADL' A
#
# COMPACT_ATOMS: atom_id res chain seq x y z
N LYS A 1 -1.66 -6.59 32.27
CA LYS A 1 -0.94 -5.30 32.45
C LYS A 1 0.07 -5.20 31.31
N PRO A 2 -0.10 -4.32 30.33
CA PRO A 2 0.84 -4.24 29.20
C PRO A 2 2.23 -3.81 29.68
N LEU A 3 3.27 -4.45 29.14
CA LEU A 3 4.67 -4.11 29.44
C LEU A 3 5.02 -2.73 28.84
N PRO A 4 5.98 -1.99 29.42
CA PRO A 4 6.41 -0.71 28.88
C PRO A 4 6.91 -0.85 27.43
N LEU A 5 6.48 0.02 26.51
CA LEU A 5 6.90 -0.01 25.10
C LEU A 5 8.44 0.02 24.94
N ARG A 6 9.15 0.68 25.87
CA ARG A 6 10.62 0.69 25.90
C ARG A 6 11.24 -0.70 26.11
N SER A 7 10.56 -1.60 26.81
CA SER A 7 11.03 -2.99 27.02
C SER A 7 10.88 -3.86 25.78
N LEU A 8 10.12 -3.41 24.77
CA LEU A 8 9.95 -4.10 23.48
C LEU A 8 11.02 -3.70 22.46
N LEU A 9 11.84 -2.68 22.72
CA LEU A 9 12.93 -2.22 21.85
C LEU A 9 14.16 -3.17 21.91
N ILE A 10 13.92 -4.48 21.84
CA ILE A 10 14.97 -5.47 21.69
C ILE A 10 15.41 -5.56 20.22
N PRO A 11 16.67 -5.91 19.91
CA PRO A 11 17.19 -5.94 18.54
C PRO A 11 16.30 -6.73 17.57
N ARG A 12 15.74 -7.85 18.02
CA ARG A 12 14.83 -8.69 17.23
C ARG A 12 13.55 -7.96 16.80
N VAL A 13 12.97 -7.16 17.69
CA VAL A 13 11.75 -6.37 17.40
C VAL A 13 12.11 -5.19 16.49
N ILE A 14 13.24 -4.53 16.71
CA ILE A 14 13.69 -3.43 15.86
C ILE A 14 13.94 -3.91 14.42
N ILE A 15 14.59 -5.07 14.25
CA ILE A 15 14.82 -5.66 12.93
C ILE A 15 13.50 -6.05 12.26
N ALA A 16 12.59 -6.69 12.98
CA ALA A 16 11.28 -7.08 12.45
C ALA A 16 10.44 -5.84 12.06
N ALA A 17 10.36 -4.85 12.95
CA ALA A 17 9.66 -3.59 12.70
C ALA A 17 10.29 -2.79 11.56
N GLY A 18 11.62 -2.75 11.48
CA GLY A 18 12.35 -2.09 10.40
C GLY A 18 12.11 -2.73 9.04
N ASN A 19 12.12 -4.06 8.96
CA ASN A 19 11.77 -4.79 7.73
C ASN A 19 10.30 -4.54 7.34
N TYR A 20 9.37 -4.62 8.30
CA TYR A 20 7.96 -4.34 8.03
C TYR A 20 7.75 -2.90 7.57
N ALA A 21 8.44 -1.94 8.17
CA ALA A 21 8.39 -0.53 7.78
C ALA A 21 8.94 -0.34 6.35
N ALA A 22 10.05 -0.99 6.00
CA ALA A 22 10.61 -0.92 4.65
C ALA A 22 9.66 -1.54 3.60
N LEU A 23 9.08 -2.70 3.89
CA LEU A 23 8.07 -3.34 3.04
C LEU A 23 6.83 -2.47 2.88
N SER A 24 6.31 -1.92 3.98
CA SER A 24 5.14 -1.03 3.95
C SER A 24 5.42 0.25 3.18
N PHE A 25 6.62 0.83 3.34
CA PHE A 25 7.03 2.01 2.60
C PHE A 25 7.10 1.73 1.10
N LEU A 26 7.67 0.60 0.72
CA LEU A 26 7.75 0.18 -0.68
C LEU A 26 6.36 -0.02 -1.29
N ASP A 27 5.45 -0.67 -0.57
CA ASP A 27 4.05 -0.88 -1.00
C ASP A 27 3.33 0.46 -1.28
N ILE A 28 3.44 1.41 -0.34
CA ILE A 28 2.84 2.73 -0.48
C ILE A 28 3.46 3.47 -1.68
N ALA A 29 4.78 3.40 -1.85
CA ALA A 29 5.48 4.03 -2.96
C ALA A 29 4.99 3.47 -4.32
N PHE A 30 4.87 2.15 -4.44
CA PHE A 30 4.33 1.52 -5.65
C PHE A 30 2.90 1.98 -5.95
N ARG A 31 2.03 2.00 -4.93
CA ARG A 31 0.64 2.43 -5.08
C ARG A 31 0.50 3.90 -5.46
N ALA A 32 1.44 4.75 -5.05
CA ALA A 32 1.51 6.16 -5.45
C ALA A 32 2.05 6.35 -6.87
N VAL A 33 3.02 5.54 -7.30
CA VAL A 33 3.64 5.62 -8.64
C VAL A 33 2.72 5.03 -9.72
N GLN A 34 1.95 3.99 -9.40
CA GLN A 34 1.06 3.30 -10.34
C GLN A 34 0.12 4.23 -11.16
N PRO A 35 -0.66 5.15 -10.55
CA PRO A 35 -1.52 6.06 -11.33
C PRO A 35 -0.73 7.03 -12.20
N VAL A 36 0.48 7.44 -11.76
CA VAL A 36 1.37 8.30 -12.54
C VAL A 36 1.86 7.56 -13.78
N PHE A 37 2.26 6.29 -13.63
CA PHE A 37 2.63 5.44 -14.76
C PHE A 37 1.49 5.24 -15.76
N PHE A 38 0.25 5.11 -15.27
CA PHE A 38 -0.93 4.99 -16.13
C PHE A 38 -1.26 6.29 -16.90
N ALA A 39 -0.96 7.45 -16.32
CA ALA A 39 -1.15 8.76 -16.93
C ALA A 39 -0.03 9.14 -17.90
N THR A 40 1.17 8.61 -17.75
CA THR A 40 2.31 8.91 -18.63
C THR A 40 1.99 8.54 -20.09
N PRO A 41 2.23 9.43 -21.06
CA PRO A 41 2.00 9.14 -22.49
C PRO A 41 2.78 7.93 -22.99
N LEU A 42 2.22 7.24 -23.99
CA LEU A 42 2.82 6.06 -24.61
C LEU A 42 4.24 6.32 -25.15
N GLU A 43 4.49 7.53 -25.66
CA GLU A 43 5.80 7.98 -26.18
C GLU A 43 6.91 8.02 -25.12
N LEU A 44 6.53 8.13 -23.84
CA LEU A 44 7.44 8.15 -22.70
C LEU A 44 7.43 6.81 -21.92
N GLY A 45 6.82 5.77 -22.49
CA GLY A 45 6.77 4.42 -21.89
C GLY A 45 5.65 4.20 -20.87
N GLY A 46 4.64 5.07 -20.82
CA GLY A 46 3.43 4.87 -20.01
C GLY A 46 2.25 4.30 -20.80
N LEU A 47 1.07 4.22 -20.19
CA LEU A 47 -0.14 3.66 -20.81
C LEU A 47 -1.01 4.70 -21.55
N GLY A 48 -0.77 6.00 -21.35
CA GLY A 48 -1.52 7.08 -21.98
C GLY A 48 -3.03 7.04 -21.72
N LEU A 49 -3.47 6.50 -20.58
CA LEU A 49 -4.89 6.33 -20.28
C LEU A 49 -5.55 7.67 -19.94
N ASP A 50 -6.77 7.88 -20.42
CA ASP A 50 -7.57 9.03 -20.05
C ASP A 50 -7.79 9.08 -18.52
N PRO A 51 -7.70 10.28 -17.88
CA PRO A 51 -7.86 10.43 -16.43
C PRO A 51 -9.10 9.74 -15.80
N PRO A 52 -10.29 9.70 -16.45
CA PRO A 52 -11.45 8.98 -15.93
C PRO A 52 -11.23 7.45 -15.82
N ARG A 53 -10.48 6.85 -16.74
CA ARG A 53 -10.18 5.40 -16.72
C ARG A 53 -9.24 5.04 -15.57
N ILE A 54 -8.25 5.90 -15.31
CA ILE A 54 -7.33 5.76 -14.17
C ILE A 54 -8.11 5.81 -12.86
N GLY A 55 -9.02 6.80 -12.73
CA GLY A 55 -9.89 6.93 -11.56
C GLY A 55 -10.74 5.68 -11.32
N ASN A 56 -11.33 5.09 -12.38
CA ASN A 56 -12.14 3.88 -12.26
C ASN A 56 -11.32 2.66 -11.80
N ILE A 57 -10.10 2.50 -12.32
CA ILE A 57 -9.19 1.40 -11.90
C ILE A 57 -8.81 1.55 -10.42
N LEU A 58 -8.48 2.77 -9.98
CA LEU A 58 -8.15 3.04 -8.57
C LEU A 58 -9.35 2.84 -7.65
N ALA A 59 -10.55 3.22 -8.09
CA ALA A 59 -11.78 3.02 -7.33
C ALA A 59 -12.10 1.52 -7.14
N ILE A 60 -12.04 0.73 -8.22
CA ILE A 60 -12.23 -0.74 -8.15
C ILE A 60 -11.19 -1.36 -7.23
N TYR A 61 -9.92 -0.96 -7.37
CA TYR A 61 -8.84 -1.45 -6.52
C TYR A 61 -9.12 -1.14 -5.04
N GLY A 62 -9.55 0.09 -4.72
CA GLY A 62 -9.92 0.48 -3.36
C GLY A 62 -11.09 -0.31 -2.78
N VAL A 63 -12.14 -0.53 -3.58
CA VAL A 63 -13.31 -1.34 -3.18
C VAL A 63 -12.91 -2.77 -2.89
N ILE A 64 -12.13 -3.41 -3.77
CA ILE A 64 -11.63 -4.77 -3.56
C ILE A 64 -10.81 -4.83 -2.27
N ASN A 65 -9.87 -3.89 -2.08
CA ASN A 65 -9.02 -3.86 -0.89
C ASN A 65 -9.84 -3.70 0.41
N GLY A 66 -10.86 -2.85 0.39
CA GLY A 66 -11.78 -2.64 1.51
C GLY A 66 -12.61 -3.89 1.81
N LEU A 67 -13.17 -4.53 0.78
CA LEU A 67 -13.90 -5.79 0.93
C LEU A 67 -12.99 -6.88 1.52
N PHE A 68 -11.77 -7.04 0.99
CA PHE A 68 -10.81 -8.00 1.52
C PHE A 68 -10.48 -7.73 2.99
N GLN A 69 -10.27 -6.47 3.39
CA GLN A 69 -10.05 -6.13 4.80
C GLN A 69 -11.27 -6.49 5.68
N ILE A 70 -12.48 -6.19 5.21
CA ILE A 70 -13.71 -6.52 5.96
C ILE A 70 -13.92 -8.03 6.08
N PHE A 71 -13.72 -8.80 5.00
CA PHE A 71 -14.00 -10.23 5.01
C PHE A 71 -12.91 -11.08 5.68
N PHE A 72 -11.64 -10.63 5.66
CA PHE A 72 -10.52 -11.44 6.15
C PHE A 72 -9.88 -10.92 7.45
N PHE A 73 -10.01 -9.62 7.75
CA PHE A 73 -9.33 -9.00 8.90
C PHE A 73 -10.26 -8.33 9.90
N ALA A 74 -11.50 -8.00 9.53
CA ALA A 74 -12.49 -7.59 10.52
C ALA A 74 -12.99 -8.83 11.26
N ASP A 75 -12.67 -8.93 12.55
CA ASP A 75 -13.37 -9.83 13.47
C ASP A 75 -14.85 -9.37 13.50
N LEU A 76 -15.75 -10.26 13.07
CA LEU A 76 -17.19 -10.04 13.06
C LEU A 76 -17.81 -10.46 14.40
#